data_AF-A0A9W4RJW8-F1
#
_entry.id   AF-A0A9W4RJW8-F1
#
_cell.length_a   1.000
_cell.length_b   1.000
_cell.length_c   1.000
_cell.angle_alpha   90.00
_cell.angle_beta   90.00
_cell.angle_gamma   90.00
#
_symmetry.space_group_name_H-M   'P 1'
#
loop_
_entity.id
_entity.type
_entity.pdbx_description
1 polymer ?
#
loop_
_entity_poly.entity_id
_entity_poly.type
_entity_poly.pdbx_seq_one_letter_code
_entity_poly.pdbx_strand_id
1 'polypeptide(L)'
;MSKLFQGIVQPWTGTRNVAYVQLSEDEEAKPTSEREDQESLHKPSFLKRLCIITIRAIIIILAGYGLFSLLVPHLSPTQKQHPLSCNCGETIEEARSNGCVYDTLAAAWLPPHCRSAKLTAEFESLGPNEPDTTGNTWGYWHDQNQTRPMTLEEVSQLPEAARHGQHARFFTTHEWHIVHCVFYWRKMWEAARCERGVDGASCGEDGILVIEKRYDTLMHINHCMTMMLMRDPLDSIAAEAGVALHSDELHVAKPHKHQESGHHGGGGDKSGDPYDKMGKEHQHGKDIHAEAKSPPNTMSTHLATELKELHAPSKPLVLSNVWDLASLNAILSLNTSDCKPVKAIATASWAIAAILGIKDEDLTLEQNLAAIAQIAPAVKAAGLPLTADIQDGYGESIEDVVKKVIELGAVGANIEDSIPSAGFGQGIEGSLYDTDIQVKRLNRAFAAAREVGCPDFVINARCDIFRLEPYFSNNDESALKEAVERGRKYLETGATTVFYWGGMGRGLRTSEVEVLVRELSGRVAVKLGDQLDSLSTDELGKIGVARISVGPSLYLVAMNAMKDTARRILSGGKLAA
;
A
#
# COMPACT_ATOMS: atom_id res chain seq x y z
N MET A 1 -1.10 33.69 -50.47
CA MET A 1 -0.78 32.43 -49.75
C MET A 1 -1.76 32.28 -48.60
N SER A 2 -2.96 31.90 -49.01
CA SER A 2 -4.17 31.70 -48.24
C SER A 2 -4.46 30.20 -48.29
N LYS A 3 -5.07 29.65 -47.22
CA LYS A 3 -5.49 28.26 -47.01
C LYS A 3 -4.37 27.29 -46.62
N LEU A 4 -4.28 26.95 -45.33
CA LEU A 4 -4.18 25.55 -44.86
C LEU A 4 -4.14 25.43 -43.31
N PHE A 5 -4.98 26.18 -42.61
CA PHE A 5 -5.30 25.88 -41.20
C PHE A 5 -6.75 26.27 -40.96
N GLN A 6 -7.66 25.29 -41.05
CA GLN A 6 -8.93 25.18 -40.32
C GLN A 6 -9.82 24.10 -40.95
N GLY A 7 -10.25 23.14 -40.14
CA GLY A 7 -11.52 22.44 -40.37
C GLY A 7 -11.47 20.92 -40.30
N ILE A 8 -11.39 20.33 -39.10
CA ILE A 8 -12.09 19.09 -38.77
C ILE A 8 -12.48 19.11 -37.28
N VAL A 9 -13.58 19.78 -36.91
CA VAL A 9 -14.50 19.36 -35.83
C VAL A 9 -15.86 20.08 -36.04
N GLN A 10 -16.98 19.34 -35.81
CA GLN A 10 -18.38 19.78 -35.59
C GLN A 10 -19.30 19.82 -36.85
N PRO A 11 -20.64 19.68 -36.69
CA PRO A 11 -21.36 18.46 -36.34
C PRO A 11 -22.55 18.15 -37.28
N TRP A 12 -23.06 16.92 -37.18
CA TRP A 12 -24.18 16.38 -37.94
C TRP A 12 -25.52 17.06 -37.55
N THR A 13 -26.13 17.83 -38.45
CA THR A 13 -27.55 18.24 -38.39
C THR A 13 -28.10 18.39 -39.80
N GLY A 14 -29.28 17.80 -40.09
CA GLY A 14 -29.96 18.02 -41.37
C GLY A 14 -30.87 16.88 -41.86
N THR A 15 -31.99 16.69 -41.15
CA THR A 15 -33.32 16.28 -41.65
C THR A 15 -33.44 15.67 -43.06
N ARG A 16 -33.76 14.36 -43.13
CA ARG A 16 -34.29 13.68 -44.32
C ARG A 16 -35.81 13.86 -44.40
N ASN A 17 -36.28 14.52 -45.45
CA ASN A 17 -37.67 14.43 -45.90
C ASN A 17 -37.81 13.19 -46.79
N VAL A 18 -38.68 12.27 -46.38
CA VAL A 18 -39.10 11.08 -47.13
C VAL A 18 -40.44 11.41 -47.78
N ALA A 19 -40.52 11.27 -49.10
CA ALA A 19 -41.78 11.20 -49.84
C ALA A 19 -41.83 9.84 -50.55
N TYR A 20 -42.91 9.12 -50.30
CA TYR A 20 -43.22 7.75 -50.68
C TYR A 20 -43.91 7.66 -52.05
N VAL A 21 -44.06 6.39 -52.52
CA VAL A 21 -45.13 5.86 -53.40
C VAL A 21 -44.77 5.90 -54.91
N GLN A 22 -44.92 4.87 -55.76
CA GLN A 22 -45.57 3.55 -55.75
C GLN A 22 -44.84 2.64 -56.76
N LEU A 23 -44.71 1.34 -56.47
CA LEU A 23 -44.48 0.30 -57.48
C LEU A 23 -45.82 -0.41 -57.75
N SER A 24 -46.16 -0.61 -59.02
CA SER A 24 -47.21 -1.54 -59.45
C SER A 24 -46.56 -2.70 -60.18
N GLU A 25 -46.82 -3.90 -59.67
CA GLU A 25 -46.58 -5.19 -60.30
C GLU A 25 -47.58 -5.43 -61.44
N ASP A 26 -47.16 -6.20 -62.45
CA ASP A 26 -47.91 -7.13 -63.33
C ASP A 26 -46.97 -7.45 -64.52
N GLU A 27 -46.32 -8.62 -64.52
CA GLU A 27 -46.74 -9.87 -65.17
C GLU A 27 -46.10 -10.07 -66.56
N GLU A 28 -45.16 -11.02 -66.68
CA GLU A 28 -45.22 -12.22 -67.55
C GLU A 28 -43.85 -12.87 -67.87
N ALA A 29 -43.72 -14.12 -67.40
CA ALA A 29 -43.11 -15.32 -68.00
C ALA A 29 -41.81 -15.28 -68.88
N LYS A 30 -40.68 -15.76 -68.27
CA LYS A 30 -39.76 -16.91 -68.61
C LYS A 30 -39.53 -17.38 -70.07
N PRO A 31 -38.47 -18.20 -70.38
CA PRO A 31 -37.16 -18.47 -69.72
C PRO A 31 -35.93 -18.71 -70.66
N THR A 32 -34.72 -18.84 -70.04
CA THR A 32 -33.48 -19.58 -70.47
C THR A 32 -32.72 -19.13 -71.74
N SER A 33 -31.38 -19.13 -71.87
CA SER A 33 -30.21 -19.55 -71.08
C SER A 33 -28.91 -19.07 -71.79
N GLU A 34 -27.80 -18.98 -71.03
CA GLU A 34 -26.37 -19.04 -71.44
C GLU A 34 -25.72 -17.87 -72.24
N ARG A 35 -24.76 -17.16 -71.62
CA ARG A 35 -23.29 -17.43 -71.68
C ARG A 35 -22.46 -16.15 -71.45
N GLU A 36 -21.41 -16.29 -70.63
CA GLU A 36 -20.45 -15.27 -70.18
C GLU A 36 -19.41 -14.82 -71.25
N ASP A 37 -18.91 -13.60 -70.99
CA ASP A 37 -17.57 -13.02 -71.20
C ASP A 37 -17.04 -12.59 -72.59
N GLN A 38 -16.69 -11.29 -72.72
CA GLN A 38 -15.28 -10.88 -72.83
C GLN A 38 -14.99 -9.36 -72.69
N GLU A 39 -13.86 -9.09 -72.02
CA GLU A 39 -13.11 -7.86 -71.73
C GLU A 39 -12.72 -6.93 -72.91
N SER A 40 -12.46 -5.65 -72.59
CA SER A 40 -11.33 -4.93 -73.22
C SER A 40 -10.59 -4.00 -72.22
N LEU A 41 -9.28 -4.21 -72.09
CA LEU A 41 -8.33 -3.53 -71.19
C LEU A 41 -7.74 -2.24 -71.80
N HIS A 42 -7.63 -1.19 -70.99
CA HIS A 42 -6.77 -0.02 -71.24
C HIS A 42 -5.44 -0.13 -70.46
N LYS A 43 -4.29 -0.17 -71.17
CA LYS A 43 -2.94 -0.26 -70.58
C LYS A 43 -2.44 1.10 -70.07
N PRO A 44 -1.88 1.22 -68.85
CA PRO A 44 -1.34 2.47 -68.32
C PRO A 44 0.00 2.86 -68.96
N SER A 45 0.17 4.16 -69.22
CA SER A 45 1.34 4.80 -69.83
C SER A 45 2.66 4.47 -69.11
N PHE A 46 3.74 4.30 -69.89
CA PHE A 46 5.10 3.96 -69.44
C PHE A 46 5.59 4.73 -68.20
N LEU A 47 5.33 6.04 -68.13
CA LEU A 47 5.66 6.90 -66.98
C LEU A 47 5.03 6.45 -65.66
N LYS A 48 3.77 5.98 -65.67
CA LYS A 48 3.09 5.48 -64.46
C LYS A 48 3.72 4.18 -63.98
N ARG A 49 4.12 3.30 -64.89
CA ARG A 49 4.83 2.05 -64.53
C ARG A 49 6.19 2.35 -63.91
N LEU A 50 6.93 3.30 -64.49
CA LEU A 50 8.24 3.70 -63.97
C LEU A 50 8.12 4.27 -62.55
N CYS A 51 7.20 5.21 -62.28
CA CYS A 51 6.98 5.76 -60.94
C CYS A 51 6.58 4.68 -59.91
N ILE A 52 5.70 3.74 -60.28
CA ILE A 52 5.31 2.64 -59.38
C ILE A 52 6.51 1.75 -59.04
N ILE A 53 7.38 1.48 -60.02
CA ILE A 53 8.61 0.68 -59.80
C ILE A 53 9.57 1.45 -58.87
N THR A 54 9.76 2.75 -59.08
CA THR A 54 10.66 3.56 -58.22
C THR A 54 10.16 3.65 -56.79
N ILE A 55 8.85 3.89 -56.58
CA ILE A 55 8.25 3.94 -55.25
C ILE A 55 8.39 2.59 -54.53
N ARG A 56 8.13 1.48 -55.23
CA ARG A 56 8.33 0.14 -54.66
C ARG A 56 9.78 -0.13 -54.29
N ALA A 57 10.73 0.28 -55.14
CA ALA A 57 12.16 0.15 -54.83
C ALA A 57 12.55 0.95 -53.58
N ILE A 58 12.06 2.18 -53.44
CA ILE A 58 12.29 3.01 -52.24
C ILE A 58 11.71 2.34 -51.00
N ILE A 59 10.48 1.83 -51.06
CA ILE A 59 9.85 1.11 -49.93
C ILE A 59 10.66 -0.12 -49.54
N ILE A 60 11.15 -0.90 -50.51
CA ILE A 60 11.98 -2.08 -50.24
C ILE A 60 13.32 -1.69 -49.61
N ILE A 61 13.96 -0.61 -50.07
CA ILE A 61 15.21 -0.11 -49.50
C ILE A 61 14.99 0.37 -48.07
N LEU A 62 13.92 1.13 -47.80
CA LEU A 62 13.59 1.61 -46.46
C LEU A 62 13.22 0.45 -45.52
N ALA A 63 12.48 -0.56 -46.00
CA ALA A 63 12.18 -1.76 -45.25
C ALA A 63 13.45 -2.58 -44.94
N GLY A 64 14.37 -2.69 -45.91
CA GLY A 64 15.67 -3.33 -45.73
C GLY A 64 16.54 -2.59 -44.72
N TYR A 65 16.56 -1.25 -44.77
CA TYR A 65 17.24 -0.42 -43.78
C TYR A 65 16.63 -0.55 -42.38
N GLY A 66 15.29 -0.56 -42.29
CA GLY A 66 14.58 -0.81 -41.03
C GLY A 66 14.90 -2.18 -40.45
N LEU A 67 14.91 -3.23 -41.28
CA LEU A 67 15.28 -4.58 -40.87
C LEU A 67 16.76 -4.66 -40.45
N PHE A 68 17.67 -4.03 -41.19
CA PHE A 68 19.08 -3.93 -40.82
C PHE A 68 19.26 -3.21 -39.47
N SER A 69 18.59 -2.07 -39.26
CA SER A 69 18.64 -1.33 -38.00
C SER A 69 18.08 -2.11 -36.81
N LEU A 70 17.10 -3.00 -37.04
CA LEU A 70 16.57 -3.89 -36.00
C LEU A 70 17.51 -5.07 -35.71
N LEU A 71 18.28 -5.54 -36.70
CA LEU A 71 19.16 -6.70 -36.56
C LEU A 71 20.59 -6.35 -36.10
N VAL A 72 21.09 -5.15 -36.40
CA VAL A 72 22.45 -4.70 -36.00
C VAL A 72 22.66 -4.69 -34.47
N PRO A 73 21.70 -4.28 -33.62
CA PRO A 73 21.84 -4.40 -32.16
C PRO A 73 21.97 -5.85 -31.69
N HIS A 74 21.47 -6.83 -32.46
CA HIS A 74 21.52 -8.26 -32.12
C HIS A 74 22.75 -8.98 -32.68
N LEU A 75 23.51 -8.35 -33.58
CA LEU A 75 24.74 -8.90 -34.17
C LEU A 75 26.02 -8.44 -33.47
N SER A 76 25.91 -7.47 -32.56
CA SER A 76 26.98 -7.24 -31.58
C SER A 76 27.02 -8.47 -30.68
N PRO A 77 28.17 -9.13 -30.49
CA PRO A 77 28.26 -10.23 -29.54
C PRO A 77 27.94 -9.64 -28.17
N THR A 78 26.72 -9.88 -27.68
CA THR A 78 26.43 -9.83 -26.27
C THR A 78 27.24 -10.95 -25.66
N GLN A 79 28.50 -10.64 -25.34
CA GLN A 79 29.27 -11.43 -24.41
C GLN A 79 28.40 -11.47 -23.16
N LYS A 80 27.71 -12.59 -22.94
CA LYS A 80 27.01 -12.87 -21.68
C LYS A 80 28.10 -12.86 -20.62
N GLN A 81 28.38 -11.69 -20.06
CA GLN A 81 29.22 -11.58 -18.89
C GLN A 81 28.48 -12.31 -17.78
N HIS A 82 29.13 -13.30 -17.18
CA HIS A 82 28.64 -13.86 -15.93
C HIS A 82 28.43 -12.71 -14.94
N PRO A 83 27.35 -12.72 -14.14
CA PRO A 83 27.12 -11.64 -13.18
C PRO A 83 28.32 -11.57 -12.24
N LEU A 84 29.09 -10.50 -12.36
CA LEU A 84 30.26 -10.25 -11.53
C LEU A 84 29.78 -10.06 -10.09
N SER A 85 30.38 -10.81 -9.16
CA SER A 85 30.02 -10.80 -7.75
C SER A 85 30.60 -9.59 -7.03
N CYS A 86 29.82 -8.98 -6.12
CA CYS A 86 30.30 -7.96 -5.18
C CYS A 86 30.58 -8.55 -3.78
N ASN A 87 30.91 -9.84 -3.69
CA ASN A 87 31.30 -10.51 -2.47
C ASN A 87 32.82 -10.39 -2.26
N CYS A 88 33.24 -10.01 -1.05
CA CYS A 88 34.64 -9.89 -0.65
C CYS A 88 35.09 -10.97 0.34
N GLY A 89 34.22 -11.90 0.73
CA GLY A 89 34.52 -12.97 1.69
C GLY A 89 33.90 -12.72 3.06
N GLU A 90 34.39 -13.46 4.05
CA GLU A 90 33.82 -13.52 5.41
C GLU A 90 34.67 -12.80 6.48
N THR A 91 35.91 -12.38 6.13
CA THR A 91 36.77 -11.56 6.99
C THR A 91 37.36 -10.37 6.25
N ILE A 92 37.87 -9.39 7.01
CA ILE A 92 38.58 -8.24 6.45
C ILE A 92 39.91 -8.68 5.82
N GLU A 93 40.59 -9.69 6.36
CA GLU A 93 41.78 -10.27 5.72
C GLU A 93 41.45 -10.88 4.37
N GLU A 94 40.34 -11.63 4.28
CA GLU A 94 39.88 -12.21 3.03
C GLU A 94 39.50 -11.12 2.03
N ALA A 95 38.77 -10.08 2.47
CA ALA A 95 38.44 -8.93 1.63
C ALA A 95 39.67 -8.24 1.07
N ARG A 96 40.69 -7.98 1.89
CA ARG A 96 41.97 -7.41 1.44
C ARG A 96 42.70 -8.35 0.48
N SER A 97 42.70 -9.65 0.75
CA SER A 97 43.29 -10.67 -0.14
C SER A 97 42.58 -10.74 -1.49
N ASN A 98 41.28 -10.47 -1.52
CA ASN A 98 40.45 -10.43 -2.72
C ASN A 98 40.52 -9.08 -3.45
N GLY A 99 41.40 -8.17 -3.02
CA GLY A 99 41.56 -6.85 -3.63
C GLY A 99 40.41 -5.88 -3.33
N CYS A 100 39.57 -6.20 -2.34
CA CYS A 100 38.49 -5.32 -1.95
C CYS A 100 38.98 -4.16 -1.09
N VAL A 101 38.29 -3.02 -1.25
CA VAL A 101 38.56 -1.80 -0.50
C VAL A 101 37.27 -1.37 0.20
N TYR A 102 37.40 -0.88 1.44
CA TYR A 102 36.27 -0.29 2.15
C TYR A 102 35.78 0.96 1.40
N ASP A 103 34.51 0.93 1.03
CA ASP A 103 33.82 2.00 0.34
C ASP A 103 32.81 2.65 1.29
N THR A 104 33.04 3.92 1.59
CA THR A 104 32.26 4.68 2.57
C THR A 104 30.86 4.99 2.06
N LEU A 105 30.72 5.32 0.78
CA LEU A 105 29.42 5.50 0.12
C LEU A 105 28.58 4.23 0.26
N ALA A 106 29.16 3.05 0.00
CA ALA A 106 28.47 1.79 0.13
C ALA A 106 28.37 1.24 1.56
N ALA A 107 29.12 1.78 2.53
CA ALA A 107 29.34 1.14 3.82
C ALA A 107 29.64 -0.37 3.69
N ALA A 108 30.57 -0.72 2.79
CA ALA A 108 30.90 -2.10 2.48
C ALA A 108 32.32 -2.24 1.95
N TRP A 109 32.94 -3.40 2.15
CA TRP A 109 34.13 -3.78 1.39
C TRP A 109 33.70 -4.26 0.02
N LEU A 110 34.27 -3.66 -1.03
CA LEU A 110 33.87 -3.91 -2.42
C LEU A 110 35.08 -4.18 -3.32
N PRO A 111 34.93 -5.08 -4.31
CA PRO A 111 35.95 -5.28 -5.34
C PRO A 111 35.96 -4.10 -6.33
N PRO A 112 37.03 -3.94 -7.14
CA PRO A 112 37.20 -2.80 -8.05
C PRO A 112 36.03 -2.57 -9.02
N HIS A 113 35.41 -3.63 -9.52
CA HIS A 113 34.27 -3.54 -10.47
C HIS A 113 32.92 -3.18 -9.81
N CYS A 114 32.80 -3.18 -8.49
CA CYS A 114 31.60 -2.72 -7.77
C CYS A 114 31.77 -1.33 -7.13
N ARG A 115 32.98 -0.77 -7.22
CA ARG A 115 33.36 0.49 -6.58
C ARG A 115 33.62 1.58 -7.60
N SER A 116 33.16 2.81 -7.31
CA SER A 116 33.50 4.00 -8.10
C SER A 116 34.29 4.98 -7.24
N ALA A 117 35.63 4.89 -7.30
CA ALA A 117 36.51 5.69 -6.45
C ALA A 117 36.25 7.21 -6.56
N LYS A 118 35.88 7.68 -7.75
CA LYS A 118 35.52 9.08 -8.00
C LYS A 118 34.22 9.49 -7.32
N LEU A 119 33.17 8.68 -7.40
CA LEU A 119 31.90 8.98 -6.72
C LEU A 119 32.07 8.93 -5.19
N THR A 120 32.82 7.97 -4.67
CA THR A 120 33.11 7.86 -3.24
C THR A 120 33.89 9.07 -2.74
N ALA A 121 34.93 9.51 -3.46
CA ALA A 121 35.69 10.70 -3.09
C ALA A 121 34.83 11.99 -3.12
N GLU A 122 33.94 12.11 -4.11
CA GLU A 122 33.01 13.24 -4.19
C GLU A 122 32.00 13.20 -3.03
N PHE A 123 31.45 12.02 -2.71
CA PHE A 123 30.56 11.83 -1.56
C PHE A 123 31.22 12.28 -0.27
N GLU A 124 32.45 11.84 0.00
CA GLU A 124 33.20 12.26 1.18
C GLU A 124 33.41 13.78 1.20
N SER A 125 33.66 14.43 0.07
CA SER A 125 33.91 15.88 0.05
C SER A 125 32.69 16.76 0.43
N LEU A 126 31.48 16.18 0.46
CA LEU A 126 30.23 16.92 0.69
C LEU A 126 29.77 16.93 2.15
N GLY A 127 30.46 16.24 3.05
CA GLY A 127 30.12 16.29 4.47
C GLY A 127 30.19 17.73 5.03
N PRO A 128 29.39 18.08 6.07
CA PRO A 128 29.15 19.45 6.51
C PRO A 128 30.35 20.22 7.13
N ASN A 129 31.59 19.79 6.92
CA ASN A 129 32.84 20.53 7.13
C ASN A 129 32.97 21.26 8.49
N GLU A 130 33.20 20.52 9.56
CA GLU A 130 34.49 20.60 10.26
C GLU A 130 34.98 19.16 10.39
N PRO A 131 36.29 18.88 10.24
CA PRO A 131 36.78 17.58 10.64
C PRO A 131 36.36 17.42 12.09
N ASP A 132 35.50 16.44 12.33
CA ASP A 132 35.34 15.92 13.67
C ASP A 132 36.74 15.59 14.22
N THR A 133 36.86 15.34 15.53
CA THR A 133 38.16 15.00 16.14
C THR A 133 38.80 13.72 15.55
N THR A 134 38.14 13.07 14.57
CA THR A 134 38.55 11.85 13.89
C THR A 134 39.01 12.07 12.44
N GLY A 135 38.88 13.29 11.90
CA GLY A 135 39.36 13.67 10.56
C GLY A 135 38.42 13.28 9.41
N ASN A 136 37.17 12.93 9.71
CA ASN A 136 36.16 12.60 8.71
C ASN A 136 35.35 13.85 8.32
N THR A 137 34.87 13.90 7.08
CA THR A 137 33.95 14.95 6.60
C THR A 137 32.50 14.66 6.99
N TRP A 138 32.14 13.37 7.03
CA TRP A 138 30.88 12.87 7.57
C TRP A 138 31.05 12.40 9.01
N GLY A 139 30.06 12.66 9.86
CA GLY A 139 30.07 12.19 11.24
C GLY A 139 29.63 10.73 11.36
N TYR A 140 30.39 9.95 12.12
CA TYR A 140 30.09 8.56 12.47
C TYR A 140 30.20 8.38 13.98
N TRP A 141 29.22 7.71 14.60
CA TRP A 141 29.17 7.54 16.05
C TRP A 141 28.86 6.10 16.46
N HIS A 142 29.35 5.73 17.64
CA HIS A 142 29.06 4.42 18.24
C HIS A 142 27.65 4.37 18.88
N ASP A 143 27.00 5.52 19.10
CA ASP A 143 25.71 5.62 19.77
C ASP A 143 24.85 6.75 19.20
N GLN A 144 23.53 6.65 19.40
CA GLN A 144 22.54 7.64 18.91
C GLN A 144 22.67 9.02 19.57
N ASN A 145 23.26 9.09 20.76
CA ASN A 145 23.43 10.35 21.49
C ASN A 145 24.73 11.08 21.11
N GLN A 146 25.42 10.59 20.07
CA GLN A 146 26.66 11.17 19.55
C GLN A 146 27.78 11.29 20.59
N THR A 147 27.79 10.41 21.61
CA THR A 147 28.75 10.54 22.72
C THR A 147 30.15 10.05 22.38
N ARG A 148 30.26 9.10 21.45
CA ARG A 148 31.54 8.56 21.00
C ARG A 148 31.66 8.61 19.46
N PRO A 149 32.45 9.54 18.89
CA PRO A 149 32.73 9.57 17.46
C PRO A 149 33.63 8.40 17.05
N MET A 150 33.56 8.03 15.77
CA MET A 150 34.33 6.93 15.17
C MET A 150 35.11 7.41 13.95
N THR A 151 36.37 7.01 13.84
CA THR A 151 37.16 7.16 12.62
C THR A 151 36.63 6.25 11.50
N LEU A 152 36.85 6.60 10.23
CA LEU A 152 36.57 5.68 9.12
C LEU A 152 37.29 4.34 9.23
N GLU A 153 38.50 4.31 9.81
CA GLU A 153 39.20 3.05 10.09
C GLU A 153 38.41 2.21 11.08
N GLU A 154 37.97 2.76 12.22
CA GLU A 154 37.12 2.05 13.18
C GLU A 154 35.80 1.55 12.55
N VAL A 155 35.16 2.35 11.70
CA VAL A 155 33.94 1.94 10.98
C VAL A 155 34.25 0.77 10.04
N SER A 156 35.38 0.82 9.30
CA SER A 156 35.78 -0.25 8.39
C SER A 156 36.05 -1.60 9.08
N GLN A 157 36.39 -1.56 10.37
CA GLN A 157 36.68 -2.73 11.21
C GLN A 157 35.44 -3.34 11.90
N LEU A 158 34.25 -2.74 11.76
CA LEU A 158 33.01 -3.25 12.37
C LEU A 158 32.67 -4.73 12.05
N PRO A 159 32.97 -5.29 10.86
CA PRO A 159 32.76 -6.70 10.61
C PRO A 159 33.56 -7.62 11.55
N GLU A 160 34.77 -7.22 11.94
CA GLU A 160 35.60 -8.00 12.87
C GLU A 160 35.07 -7.87 14.30
N ALA A 161 34.60 -6.69 14.69
CA ALA A 161 33.90 -6.49 15.95
C ALA A 161 32.66 -7.41 16.06
N ALA A 162 31.90 -7.57 14.96
CA ALA A 162 30.74 -8.46 14.91
C ALA A 162 31.11 -9.92 15.19
N ARG A 163 32.21 -10.40 14.60
CA ARG A 163 32.71 -11.78 14.78
C ARG A 163 33.11 -12.07 16.22
N HIS A 164 33.56 -11.05 16.94
CA HIS A 164 33.90 -11.14 18.36
C HIS A 164 32.71 -10.86 19.30
N GLY A 165 31.48 -10.77 18.77
CA GLY A 165 30.27 -10.52 19.56
C GLY A 165 30.18 -9.11 20.13
N GLN A 166 30.92 -8.15 19.56
CA GLN A 166 30.91 -6.74 19.97
C GLN A 166 29.88 -5.94 19.17
N HIS A 167 29.64 -4.70 19.57
CA HIS A 167 28.80 -3.77 18.83
C HIS A 167 29.41 -3.52 17.43
N ALA A 168 28.62 -3.78 16.38
CA ALA A 168 29.10 -3.83 14.99
C ALA A 168 28.33 -2.89 14.05
N ARG A 169 27.82 -1.79 14.59
CA ARG A 169 27.03 -0.81 13.85
C ARG A 169 27.56 0.59 14.15
N PHE A 170 27.31 1.51 13.23
CA PHE A 170 27.57 2.93 13.41
C PHE A 170 26.28 3.70 13.20
N PHE A 171 26.20 4.86 13.84
CA PHE A 171 25.14 5.84 13.70
C PHE A 171 25.65 7.01 12.87
N THR A 172 24.79 7.60 12.04
CA THR A 172 25.12 8.80 11.25
C THR A 172 23.88 9.66 11.01
N THR A 173 24.10 10.85 10.45
CA THR A 173 23.08 11.89 10.35
C THR A 173 22.06 11.63 9.23
N HIS A 174 20.93 12.32 9.32
CA HIS A 174 19.92 12.34 8.27
C HIS A 174 20.47 12.93 6.96
N GLU A 175 21.31 13.96 7.04
CA GLU A 175 22.01 14.56 5.90
C GLU A 175 22.85 13.54 5.15
N TRP A 176 23.69 12.78 5.87
CA TRP A 176 24.50 11.70 5.30
C TRP A 176 23.62 10.73 4.51
N HIS A 177 22.48 10.32 5.08
CA HIS A 177 21.60 9.33 4.48
C HIS A 177 20.92 9.86 3.22
N ILE A 178 20.43 11.11 3.22
CA ILE A 178 19.85 11.72 2.02
C ILE A 178 20.89 11.79 0.90
N VAL A 179 22.10 12.25 1.22
CA VAL A 179 23.18 12.38 0.22
C VAL A 179 23.60 11.00 -0.28
N HIS A 180 23.73 10.00 0.60
CA HIS A 180 23.96 8.60 0.23
C HIS A 180 22.92 8.11 -0.79
N CYS A 181 21.63 8.36 -0.56
CA CYS A 181 20.55 7.97 -1.48
C CYS A 181 20.73 8.58 -2.87
N VAL A 182 21.00 9.89 -2.94
CA VAL A 182 21.22 10.59 -4.21
C VAL A 182 22.47 10.07 -4.92
N PHE A 183 23.54 9.79 -4.17
CA PHE A 183 24.77 9.23 -4.73
C PHE A 183 24.61 7.80 -5.22
N TYR A 184 23.76 6.98 -4.59
CA TYR A 184 23.44 5.65 -5.10
C TYR A 184 22.66 5.70 -6.42
N TRP A 185 21.73 6.64 -6.56
CA TRP A 185 21.09 6.88 -7.86
C TRP A 185 22.09 7.35 -8.93
N ARG A 186 23.06 8.20 -8.55
CA ARG A 186 24.17 8.57 -9.44
C ARG A 186 25.03 7.38 -9.80
N LYS A 187 25.34 6.48 -8.86
CA LYS A 187 26.11 5.24 -9.09
C LYS A 187 25.38 4.34 -10.10
N MET A 188 24.07 4.14 -9.94
CA MET A 188 23.23 3.39 -10.90
C MET A 188 23.24 4.02 -12.29
N TRP A 189 23.15 5.35 -12.36
CA TRP A 189 23.21 6.07 -13.63
C TRP A 189 24.58 5.96 -14.30
N GLU A 190 25.67 6.05 -13.53
CA GLU A 190 27.04 5.86 -14.03
C GLU A 190 27.29 4.40 -14.45
N ALA A 191 26.76 3.41 -13.74
CA ALA A 191 26.84 2.00 -14.14
C ALA A 191 26.23 1.78 -15.53
N ALA A 192 25.04 2.33 -15.79
CA ALA A 192 24.43 2.30 -17.12
C ALA A 192 25.25 3.06 -18.17
N ARG A 193 26.03 4.07 -17.80
CA ARG A 193 26.95 4.77 -18.73
C ARG A 193 28.21 3.95 -19.03
N CYS A 194 28.75 3.24 -18.03
CA CYS A 194 29.86 2.32 -18.17
C CYS A 194 29.50 1.18 -19.12
N GLU A 195 28.31 0.59 -18.95
CA GLU A 195 27.80 -0.45 -19.86
C GLU A 195 27.70 0.02 -21.32
N ARG A 196 27.36 1.31 -21.53
CA ARG A 196 27.28 1.94 -22.85
C ARG A 196 28.62 2.45 -23.39
N GLY A 197 29.71 2.33 -22.62
CA GLY A 197 31.04 2.82 -23.01
C GLY A 197 31.08 4.35 -23.20
N VAL A 198 30.33 5.11 -22.40
CA VAL A 198 30.30 6.57 -22.51
C VAL A 198 31.58 7.18 -21.95
N ASP A 199 32.26 8.00 -22.74
CA ASP A 199 33.47 8.73 -22.30
C ASP A 199 33.19 9.56 -21.04
N GLY A 200 34.12 9.49 -20.07
CA GLY A 200 34.04 10.20 -18.80
C GLY A 200 33.03 9.63 -17.79
N ALA A 201 32.45 8.45 -18.06
CA ALA A 201 31.67 7.71 -17.06
C ALA A 201 32.54 7.33 -15.84
N SER A 202 31.94 7.33 -14.66
CA SER A 202 32.63 7.05 -13.40
C SER A 202 32.64 5.55 -13.09
N CYS A 203 33.40 4.80 -13.88
CA CYS A 203 33.45 3.33 -13.78
C CYS A 203 34.41 2.82 -12.70
N GLY A 204 34.33 1.52 -12.39
CA GLY A 204 35.38 0.82 -11.66
C GLY A 204 36.66 0.67 -12.48
N GLU A 205 37.71 0.10 -11.89
CA GLU A 205 39.05 0.04 -12.50
C GLU A 205 39.07 -0.67 -13.86
N ASP A 206 38.18 -1.65 -14.07
CA ASP A 206 38.08 -2.42 -15.31
C ASP A 206 37.18 -1.77 -16.38
N GLY A 207 36.77 -0.52 -16.18
CA GLY A 207 35.77 0.15 -17.03
C GLY A 207 34.34 -0.36 -16.83
N ILE A 208 34.14 -1.26 -15.85
CA ILE A 208 32.86 -1.85 -15.47
C ILE A 208 32.45 -1.27 -14.11
N LEU A 209 31.17 -1.00 -13.94
CA LEU A 209 30.60 -0.67 -12.63
C LEU A 209 29.33 -1.48 -12.41
N VAL A 210 29.38 -2.38 -11.43
CA VAL A 210 28.27 -3.24 -11.00
C VAL A 210 27.64 -2.63 -9.76
N ILE A 211 26.31 -2.61 -9.73
CA ILE A 211 25.55 -2.25 -8.53
C ILE A 211 25.37 -3.51 -7.68
N GLU A 212 25.71 -3.40 -6.41
CA GLU A 212 25.55 -4.48 -5.45
C GLU A 212 24.08 -4.88 -5.37
N LYS A 213 23.81 -6.20 -5.31
CA LYS A 213 22.43 -6.71 -5.29
C LYS A 213 21.58 -6.15 -4.16
N ARG A 214 22.20 -5.83 -3.01
CA ARG A 214 21.50 -5.22 -1.86
C ARG A 214 20.94 -3.83 -2.17
N TYR A 215 21.52 -3.13 -3.14
CA TYR A 215 21.15 -1.78 -3.55
C TYR A 215 20.42 -1.73 -4.89
N ASP A 216 20.62 -2.72 -5.77
CA ASP A 216 19.91 -2.88 -7.04
C ASP A 216 18.51 -3.49 -6.85
N THR A 217 17.69 -2.83 -6.02
CA THR A 217 16.30 -3.26 -5.77
C THR A 217 15.34 -2.08 -5.67
N LEU A 218 14.09 -2.30 -6.06
CA LEU A 218 13.01 -1.34 -5.81
C LEU A 218 12.81 -1.06 -4.32
N MET A 219 13.08 -2.05 -3.45
CA MET A 219 13.05 -1.87 -1.99
C MET A 219 14.04 -0.78 -1.55
N HIS A 220 15.27 -0.79 -2.06
CA HIS A 220 16.26 0.23 -1.74
C HIS A 220 15.86 1.61 -2.25
N ILE A 221 15.26 1.70 -3.45
CA ILE A 221 14.73 2.96 -4.00
C ILE A 221 13.57 3.50 -3.13
N ASN A 222 12.66 2.64 -2.68
CA ASN A 222 11.55 3.02 -1.80
C ASN A 222 12.05 3.45 -0.40
N HIS A 223 13.08 2.79 0.12
CA HIS A 223 13.79 3.22 1.33
C HIS A 223 14.41 4.62 1.14
N CYS A 224 15.10 4.86 0.02
CA CYS A 224 15.65 6.18 -0.32
C CYS A 224 14.57 7.27 -0.35
N MET A 225 13.42 6.97 -0.96
CA MET A 225 12.26 7.87 -0.99
C MET A 225 11.75 8.17 0.43
N THR A 226 11.75 7.17 1.32
CA THR A 226 11.36 7.35 2.72
C THR A 226 12.30 8.30 3.45
N MET A 227 13.62 8.21 3.21
CA MET A 227 14.60 9.14 3.78
C MET A 227 14.37 10.58 3.26
N MET A 228 14.14 10.76 1.96
CA MET A 228 13.86 12.10 1.39
C MET A 228 12.56 12.72 1.88
N LEU A 229 11.57 11.90 2.24
CA LEU A 229 10.29 12.34 2.79
C LEU A 229 10.33 12.55 4.31
N MET A 230 11.35 12.03 4.98
CA MET A 230 11.56 12.21 6.41
C MET A 230 11.77 13.71 6.71
N ARG A 231 11.25 14.15 7.86
CA ARG A 231 11.22 15.58 8.24
C ARG A 231 12.08 15.87 9.46
N ASP A 232 12.98 14.96 9.80
CA ASP A 232 13.89 15.11 10.91
C ASP A 232 15.00 16.12 10.53
N PRO A 233 15.55 16.89 11.48
CA PRO A 233 16.67 17.79 11.21
C PRO A 233 17.83 17.08 10.51
N LEU A 234 18.52 17.78 9.61
CA LEU A 234 19.61 17.20 8.81
C LEU A 234 20.77 16.69 9.68
N ASP A 235 21.02 17.32 10.82
CA ASP A 235 22.03 16.98 11.81
C ASP A 235 21.61 15.88 12.81
N SER A 236 20.34 15.46 12.79
CA SER A 236 19.84 14.41 13.68
C SER A 236 20.31 13.01 13.26
N ILE A 237 20.51 12.10 14.22
CA ILE A 237 20.81 10.70 13.92
C ILE A 237 19.55 10.01 13.39
N ALA A 238 19.52 9.72 12.09
CA ALA A 238 18.41 9.04 11.42
C ALA A 238 18.86 7.73 10.73
N ALA A 239 20.13 7.36 10.84
CA ALA A 239 20.70 6.19 10.19
C ALA A 239 21.53 5.35 11.17
N GLU A 240 21.30 4.04 11.17
CA GLU A 240 22.13 3.04 11.85
C GLU A 240 22.50 1.94 10.86
N ALA A 241 23.78 1.81 10.54
CA ALA A 241 24.25 0.87 9.52
C ALA A 241 25.37 -0.02 10.04
N GLY A 242 25.48 -1.22 9.49
CA GLY A 242 26.65 -2.07 9.63
C GLY A 242 27.50 -2.01 8.37
N VAL A 243 28.75 -2.46 8.46
CA VAL A 243 29.63 -2.62 7.30
C VAL A 243 29.51 -4.04 6.75
N ALA A 244 29.29 -4.19 5.45
CA ALA A 244 29.20 -5.50 4.80
C ALA A 244 30.54 -5.94 4.20
N LEU A 245 30.82 -7.25 4.28
CA LEU A 245 31.85 -7.93 3.49
C LEU A 245 31.22 -8.67 2.30
N HIS A 246 29.95 -9.05 2.42
CA HIS A 246 29.18 -9.76 1.40
C HIS A 246 28.04 -8.86 0.87
N SER A 247 28.26 -8.18 -0.25
CA SER A 247 27.26 -7.24 -0.81
C SER A 247 26.29 -7.88 -1.83
N ASP A 248 26.45 -9.18 -2.11
CA ASP A 248 25.57 -9.96 -2.98
C ASP A 248 24.34 -10.54 -2.26
N GLU A 249 24.27 -10.41 -0.93
CA GLU A 249 23.17 -10.91 -0.11
C GLU A 249 22.31 -9.76 0.44
N LEU A 250 21.00 -9.99 0.47
CA LEU A 250 20.03 -9.07 1.06
C LEU A 250 19.99 -9.28 2.58
N HIS A 251 20.86 -8.59 3.31
CA HIS A 251 20.72 -8.48 4.75
C HIS A 251 19.77 -7.32 5.09
N VAL A 252 18.52 -7.65 5.42
CA VAL A 252 17.51 -6.68 5.86
C VAL A 252 17.93 -6.16 7.23
N ALA A 253 18.29 -4.88 7.31
CA ALA A 253 18.45 -4.22 8.60
C ALA A 253 17.12 -4.26 9.36
N LYS A 254 17.13 -4.80 10.59
CA LYS A 254 15.98 -4.69 11.50
C LYS A 254 15.64 -3.21 11.71
N PRO A 255 14.35 -2.84 11.75
CA PRO A 255 13.92 -1.46 11.95
C PRO A 255 14.50 -0.90 13.25
N HIS A 256 15.18 0.25 13.14
CA HIS A 256 15.77 0.96 14.26
C HIS A 256 14.64 1.56 15.10
N LYS A 257 14.58 1.22 16.39
CA LYS A 257 13.66 1.88 17.33
C LYS A 257 14.18 3.27 17.61
N HIS A 258 13.39 4.30 17.35
CA HIS A 258 13.60 5.61 17.97
C HIS A 258 13.35 5.44 19.47
N GLN A 259 14.40 5.47 20.29
CA GLN A 259 14.27 5.45 21.74
C GLN A 259 13.68 6.79 22.20
N GLU A 260 12.52 6.74 22.83
CA GLU A 260 12.02 7.83 23.66
C GLU A 260 12.98 8.00 24.85
N SER A 261 13.73 9.09 24.86
CA SER A 261 14.63 9.46 25.95
C SER A 261 13.80 9.77 27.21
N GLY A 262 13.87 8.88 28.19
CA GLY A 262 13.22 9.02 29.49
C GLY A 262 13.74 10.20 30.31
N HIS A 263 12.81 10.90 30.96
CA HIS A 263 13.11 11.76 32.10
C HIS A 263 13.02 10.93 33.39
N HIS A 264 14.16 10.81 34.08
CA HIS A 264 14.24 10.33 35.44
C HIS A 264 13.60 11.32 36.42
N GLY A 265 12.73 10.79 37.29
CA GLY A 265 12.34 11.42 38.56
C GLY A 265 12.04 10.31 39.57
N GLY A 266 12.96 10.10 40.51
CA GLY A 266 12.85 9.06 41.53
C GLY A 266 12.19 9.51 42.83
N GLY A 267 11.62 8.54 43.55
CA GLY A 267 11.59 8.48 45.02
C GLY A 267 10.24 8.67 45.74
N GLY A 268 9.79 7.63 46.47
CA GLY A 268 9.27 7.81 47.84
C GLY A 268 7.80 7.46 48.17
N ASP A 269 7.56 6.18 48.50
CA ASP A 269 6.69 5.55 49.53
C ASP A 269 5.31 6.15 50.00
N LYS A 270 4.29 5.26 49.92
CA LYS A 270 3.13 4.96 50.82
C LYS A 270 2.16 6.05 51.34
N SER A 271 0.89 5.88 50.96
CA SER A 271 -0.33 5.70 51.80
C SER A 271 -1.56 5.91 50.88
N GLY A 272 -2.49 4.98 50.70
CA GLY A 272 -3.51 4.55 51.67
C GLY A 272 -4.88 4.90 51.08
N ASP A 273 -5.58 3.89 50.56
CA ASP A 273 -6.97 3.98 50.06
C ASP A 273 -7.96 3.96 51.25
N PRO A 274 -8.96 4.86 51.27
CA PRO A 274 -10.12 4.63 52.11
C PRO A 274 -11.44 5.10 51.48
N TYR A 275 -12.14 4.26 50.72
CA TYR A 275 -13.62 4.31 50.68
C TYR A 275 -14.22 2.91 50.65
N ASP A 276 -14.14 2.25 51.82
CA ASP A 276 -14.98 1.11 52.19
C ASP A 276 -15.89 1.53 53.38
N LYS A 277 -17.18 1.20 53.25
CA LYS A 277 -18.27 1.14 54.28
C LYS A 277 -19.05 2.40 54.69
N MET A 278 -20.29 2.46 54.20
CA MET A 278 -21.56 2.72 54.91
C MET A 278 -22.70 2.60 53.87
N GLY A 279 -23.82 1.91 54.02
CA GLY A 279 -24.44 1.17 55.12
C GLY A 279 -25.60 0.31 54.56
N LYS A 280 -26.09 -0.62 55.38
CA LYS A 280 -27.15 -1.61 55.08
C LYS A 280 -28.57 -1.05 55.30
N GLU A 281 -29.52 -1.79 54.71
CA GLU A 281 -30.94 -1.96 55.07
C GLU A 281 -31.97 -0.94 54.56
N HIS A 282 -32.76 -1.36 53.56
CA HIS A 282 -34.21 -1.52 53.69
C HIS A 282 -34.78 -2.41 52.55
N GLN A 283 -35.38 -3.53 52.93
CA GLN A 283 -36.35 -4.28 52.11
C GLN A 283 -37.75 -3.82 52.49
N HIS A 284 -38.58 -3.43 51.52
CA HIS A 284 -40.02 -3.75 51.44
C HIS A 284 -40.62 -3.24 50.12
N GLY A 285 -41.31 -4.14 49.40
CA GLY A 285 -42.59 -3.79 48.75
C GLY A 285 -42.64 -3.53 47.25
N LYS A 286 -42.95 -4.60 46.51
CA LYS A 286 -44.02 -4.73 45.49
C LYS A 286 -44.01 -3.88 44.21
N ASP A 287 -43.99 -4.64 43.10
CA ASP A 287 -44.84 -4.58 41.91
C ASP A 287 -45.22 -3.19 41.38
N ILE A 288 -44.71 -2.83 40.19
CA ILE A 288 -45.52 -2.43 39.02
C ILE A 288 -44.64 -2.06 37.81
N HIS A 289 -45.14 -2.50 36.64
CA HIS A 289 -44.77 -2.15 35.26
C HIS A 289 -43.59 -2.91 34.61
N ALA A 290 -43.96 -4.05 34.01
CA ALA A 290 -43.37 -4.51 32.77
C ALA A 290 -43.43 -3.39 31.72
N GLU A 291 -42.27 -2.83 31.38
CA GLU A 291 -42.14 -1.91 30.26
C GLU A 291 -42.13 -2.73 28.97
N ALA A 292 -43.07 -2.40 28.09
CA ALA A 292 -43.28 -3.08 26.82
C ALA A 292 -42.02 -2.97 25.96
N LYS A 293 -41.58 -4.10 25.39
CA LYS A 293 -40.57 -4.13 24.32
C LYS A 293 -41.00 -3.16 23.21
N SER A 294 -40.19 -2.12 23.01
CA SER A 294 -40.29 -1.22 21.87
C SER A 294 -40.37 -2.05 20.58
N PRO A 295 -41.27 -1.74 19.63
CA PRO A 295 -41.31 -2.46 18.36
C PRO A 295 -39.97 -2.30 17.62
N PRO A 296 -39.57 -3.27 16.78
CA PRO A 296 -38.34 -3.17 16.00
C PRO A 296 -38.34 -1.86 15.22
N ASN A 297 -37.25 -1.09 15.36
CA ASN A 297 -37.09 0.22 14.77
C ASN A 297 -37.08 0.08 13.24
N THR A 298 -38.21 0.33 12.58
CA THR A 298 -38.41 0.14 11.13
C THR A 298 -37.35 0.87 10.28
N MET A 299 -36.79 1.96 10.80
CA MET A 299 -35.69 2.71 10.17
C MET A 299 -34.38 1.90 10.12
N SER A 300 -34.05 1.13 11.16
CA SER A 300 -32.83 0.32 11.21
C SER A 300 -32.86 -0.81 10.18
N THR A 301 -34.03 -1.40 9.93
CA THR A 301 -34.19 -2.45 8.91
C THR A 301 -33.98 -1.93 7.49
N HIS A 302 -34.45 -0.71 7.19
CA HIS A 302 -34.22 -0.08 5.87
C HIS A 302 -32.73 0.21 5.64
N LEU A 303 -32.07 0.85 6.60
CA LEU A 303 -30.64 1.19 6.50
C LEU A 303 -29.75 -0.05 6.39
N ALA A 304 -30.12 -1.15 7.06
CA ALA A 304 -29.41 -2.44 6.92
C ALA A 304 -29.52 -3.00 5.50
N THR A 305 -30.72 -2.97 4.92
CA THR A 305 -30.97 -3.40 3.53
C THR A 305 -30.20 -2.54 2.54
N GLU A 306 -30.25 -1.22 2.71
CA GLU A 306 -29.50 -0.26 1.90
C GLU A 306 -28.00 -0.52 1.97
N LEU A 307 -27.45 -0.68 3.18
CA LEU A 307 -26.04 -1.01 3.35
C LEU A 307 -25.65 -2.29 2.63
N LYS A 308 -26.50 -3.33 2.68
CA LYS A 308 -26.27 -4.61 2.02
C LYS A 308 -26.23 -4.46 0.50
N GLU A 309 -27.17 -3.71 -0.08
CA GLU A 309 -27.25 -3.44 -1.52
C GLU A 309 -26.06 -2.61 -2.03
N LEU A 310 -25.50 -1.74 -1.20
CA LEU A 310 -24.30 -0.97 -1.55
C LEU A 310 -23.06 -1.84 -1.78
N HIS A 311 -22.99 -3.05 -1.22
CA HIS A 311 -21.88 -4.00 -1.45
C HIS A 311 -22.06 -4.74 -2.78
N ALA A 312 -22.03 -3.99 -3.88
CA ALA A 312 -22.24 -4.51 -5.22
C ALA A 312 -20.89 -4.82 -5.90
N PRO A 313 -20.64 -6.07 -6.35
CA PRO A 313 -19.46 -6.41 -7.13
C PRO A 313 -19.27 -5.47 -8.33
N SER A 314 -18.02 -5.09 -8.59
CA SER A 314 -17.61 -4.13 -9.62
C SER A 314 -18.13 -2.69 -9.46
N LYS A 315 -18.88 -2.39 -8.40
CA LYS A 315 -19.35 -1.05 -8.04
C LYS A 315 -19.07 -0.81 -6.55
N PRO A 316 -17.79 -0.76 -6.15
CA PRO A 316 -17.43 -0.88 -4.75
C PRO A 316 -18.02 0.26 -3.91
N LEU A 317 -18.57 -0.10 -2.76
CA LEU A 317 -18.83 0.86 -1.69
C LEU A 317 -17.47 1.33 -1.13
N VAL A 318 -17.14 2.61 -1.33
CA VAL A 318 -15.95 3.23 -0.74
C VAL A 318 -16.32 3.84 0.60
N LEU A 319 -15.69 3.37 1.68
CA LEU A 319 -15.93 3.85 3.04
C LEU A 319 -14.79 4.75 3.50
N SER A 320 -15.15 5.98 3.84
CA SER A 320 -14.30 6.91 4.57
C SER A 320 -14.43 6.60 6.05
N ASN A 321 -13.49 5.82 6.61
CA ASN A 321 -13.52 5.46 8.02
C ASN A 321 -13.34 6.71 8.91
N VAL A 322 -14.17 6.83 9.94
CA VAL A 322 -14.16 7.93 10.93
C VAL A 322 -13.86 7.39 12.33
N TRP A 323 -13.44 8.26 13.24
CA TRP A 323 -13.07 7.88 14.62
C TRP A 323 -13.64 8.81 15.69
N ASP A 324 -14.17 9.97 15.30
CA ASP A 324 -14.80 10.94 16.19
C ASP A 324 -15.84 11.80 15.43
N LEU A 325 -16.49 12.74 16.11
CA LEU A 325 -17.44 13.65 15.49
C LEU A 325 -16.79 14.66 14.54
N ALA A 326 -15.52 15.05 14.77
CA ALA A 326 -14.83 16.02 13.91
C ALA A 326 -14.54 15.43 12.53
N SER A 327 -14.01 14.21 12.49
CA SER A 327 -13.80 13.43 11.27
C SER A 327 -15.11 13.11 10.57
N LEU A 328 -16.17 12.74 11.30
CA LEU A 328 -17.50 12.57 10.72
C LEU A 328 -18.01 13.84 10.04
N ASN A 329 -17.96 14.98 10.73
CA ASN A 329 -18.42 16.26 10.18
C ASN A 329 -17.62 16.68 8.95
N ALA A 330 -16.30 16.44 8.95
CA ALA A 330 -15.47 16.68 7.78
C ALA A 330 -15.92 15.83 6.57
N ILE A 331 -16.21 14.54 6.77
CA ILE A 331 -16.70 13.66 5.71
C ILE A 331 -18.12 14.06 5.25
N LEU A 332 -19.04 14.36 6.16
CA LEU A 332 -20.40 14.79 5.80
C LEU A 332 -20.42 16.13 5.07
N SER A 333 -19.43 17.00 5.30
CA SER A 333 -19.31 18.27 4.58
C SER A 333 -19.09 18.12 3.07
N LEU A 334 -18.70 16.92 2.61
CA LEU A 334 -18.58 16.59 1.18
C LEU A 334 -19.92 16.36 0.49
N ASN A 335 -21.05 16.34 1.22
CA ASN A 335 -22.38 16.20 0.62
C ASN A 335 -22.86 17.53 0.00
N THR A 336 -22.05 18.09 -0.91
CA THR A 336 -22.31 19.28 -1.70
C THR A 336 -22.62 18.91 -3.16
N SER A 337 -23.12 19.86 -3.96
CA SER A 337 -23.53 19.60 -5.35
C SER A 337 -22.40 19.18 -6.30
N ASP A 338 -21.15 19.42 -5.93
CA ASP A 338 -19.94 19.21 -6.72
C ASP A 338 -19.15 17.95 -6.34
N CYS A 339 -19.55 17.25 -5.28
CA CYS A 339 -18.89 16.04 -4.79
C CYS A 339 -19.79 14.80 -4.95
N LYS A 340 -19.16 13.61 -5.00
CA LYS A 340 -19.93 12.35 -4.90
C LYS A 340 -20.46 12.23 -3.47
N PRO A 341 -21.77 12.01 -3.27
CA PRO A 341 -22.35 11.93 -1.93
C PRO A 341 -21.82 10.71 -1.18
N VAL A 342 -21.61 10.90 0.12
CA VAL A 342 -21.31 9.83 1.07
C VAL A 342 -22.53 8.92 1.18
N LYS A 343 -22.34 7.62 1.00
CA LYS A 343 -23.43 6.62 0.99
C LYS A 343 -23.53 5.80 2.28
N ALA A 344 -22.46 5.73 3.05
CA ALA A 344 -22.36 4.97 4.30
C ALA A 344 -21.15 5.48 5.10
N ILE A 345 -21.17 5.25 6.40
CA ILE A 345 -20.05 5.56 7.31
C ILE A 345 -19.54 4.28 7.94
N ALA A 346 -18.21 4.19 8.11
CA ALA A 346 -17.58 3.14 8.88
C ALA A 346 -16.78 3.74 10.04
N THR A 347 -16.77 3.09 11.21
CA THR A 347 -15.76 3.40 12.23
C THR A 347 -14.43 2.69 11.92
N ALA A 348 -13.32 3.15 12.49
CA ALA A 348 -12.04 2.42 12.50
C ALA A 348 -11.54 2.27 13.93
N SER A 349 -11.46 1.03 14.43
CA SER A 349 -11.00 0.75 15.80
C SER A 349 -9.59 1.27 16.02
N TRP A 350 -8.69 1.09 15.05
CA TRP A 350 -7.31 1.58 15.12
C TRP A 350 -7.24 3.10 15.36
N ALA A 351 -8.05 3.88 14.64
CA ALA A 351 -8.05 5.33 14.77
C ALA A 351 -8.70 5.78 16.09
N ILE A 352 -9.72 5.04 16.57
CA ILE A 352 -10.31 5.24 17.90
C ILE A 352 -9.28 4.94 19.00
N ALA A 353 -8.51 3.87 18.88
CA ALA A 353 -7.43 3.54 19.80
C ALA A 353 -6.32 4.61 19.79
N ALA A 354 -5.95 5.10 18.60
CA ALA A 354 -4.91 6.10 18.43
C ALA A 354 -5.24 7.44 19.13
N ILE A 355 -6.50 7.91 19.08
CA ILE A 355 -6.89 9.12 19.81
C ILE A 355 -6.87 8.94 21.34
N LEU A 356 -6.94 7.70 21.82
CA LEU A 356 -6.81 7.34 23.24
C LEU A 356 -5.34 7.09 23.65
N GLY A 357 -4.39 7.14 22.70
CA GLY A 357 -2.97 6.89 22.97
C GLY A 357 -2.65 5.42 23.27
N ILE A 358 -3.50 4.48 22.84
CA ILE A 358 -3.33 3.05 23.04
C ILE A 358 -3.21 2.30 21.71
N LYS A 359 -2.77 1.05 21.76
CA LYS A 359 -2.75 0.19 20.56
C LYS A 359 -4.16 -0.29 20.23
N ASP A 360 -4.38 -0.66 18.97
CA ASP A 360 -5.67 -1.17 18.51
C ASP A 360 -6.06 -2.43 19.30
N GLU A 361 -5.15 -3.38 19.48
CA GLU A 361 -5.39 -4.60 20.27
C GLU A 361 -5.71 -4.35 21.75
N ASP A 362 -5.38 -3.17 22.28
CA ASP A 362 -5.65 -2.78 23.66
C ASP A 362 -6.97 -1.99 23.82
N LEU A 363 -7.66 -1.67 22.70
CA LEU A 363 -8.93 -0.94 22.72
C LEU A 363 -10.02 -1.80 23.35
N THR A 364 -10.53 -1.38 24.50
CA THR A 364 -11.58 -2.15 25.19
C THR A 364 -12.93 -2.01 24.50
N LEU A 365 -13.81 -2.99 24.71
CA LEU A 365 -15.20 -2.94 24.25
C LEU A 365 -15.90 -1.65 24.71
N GLU A 366 -15.70 -1.26 25.97
CA GLU A 366 -16.32 -0.06 26.53
C GLU A 366 -15.86 1.21 25.80
N GLN A 367 -14.55 1.33 25.53
CA GLN A 367 -13.99 2.46 24.79
C GLN A 367 -14.52 2.53 23.36
N ASN A 368 -14.58 1.40 22.66
CA ASN A 368 -15.09 1.35 21.29
C ASN A 368 -16.59 1.70 21.24
N LEU A 369 -17.40 1.12 22.13
CA LEU A 369 -18.83 1.45 22.25
C LEU A 369 -19.05 2.93 22.59
N ALA A 370 -18.21 3.52 23.45
CA ALA A 370 -18.30 4.94 23.78
C ALA A 370 -18.06 5.85 22.56
N ALA A 371 -17.11 5.49 21.68
CA ALA A 371 -16.87 6.20 20.44
C ALA A 371 -18.05 6.03 19.45
N ILE A 372 -18.56 4.80 19.28
CA ILE A 372 -19.72 4.51 18.44
C ILE A 372 -20.95 5.27 18.93
N ALA A 373 -21.18 5.34 20.24
CA ALA A 373 -22.32 6.06 20.84
C ALA A 373 -22.30 7.56 20.55
N GLN A 374 -21.12 8.16 20.37
CA GLN A 374 -21.00 9.56 19.96
C GLN A 374 -21.29 9.75 18.46
N ILE A 375 -20.84 8.82 17.61
CA ILE A 375 -20.90 8.93 16.15
C ILE A 375 -22.28 8.55 15.60
N ALA A 376 -22.87 7.46 16.09
CA ALA A 376 -24.05 6.85 15.50
C ALA A 376 -25.29 7.76 15.43
N PRO A 377 -25.61 8.60 16.44
CA PRO A 377 -26.73 9.53 16.35
C PRO A 377 -26.58 10.53 15.20
N ALA A 378 -25.37 11.05 14.97
CA ALA A 378 -25.10 12.00 13.90
C ALA A 378 -25.17 11.35 12.51
N VAL A 379 -24.67 10.11 12.37
CA VAL A 379 -24.79 9.34 11.13
C VAL A 379 -26.26 9.05 10.80
N LYS A 380 -27.05 8.67 11.81
CA LYS A 380 -28.50 8.48 11.67
C LYS A 380 -29.22 9.77 11.26
N ALA A 381 -28.86 10.90 11.86
CA ALA A 381 -29.43 12.20 11.51
C ALA A 381 -29.10 12.60 10.06
N ALA A 382 -27.96 12.16 9.53
CA ALA A 382 -27.60 12.31 8.12
C ALA A 382 -28.33 11.32 7.19
N GLY A 383 -29.12 10.40 7.72
CA GLY A 383 -29.86 9.39 6.94
C GLY A 383 -28.96 8.32 6.31
N LEU A 384 -27.77 8.09 6.87
CA LEU A 384 -26.79 7.14 6.32
C LEU A 384 -26.72 5.86 7.17
N PRO A 385 -26.41 4.70 6.56
CA PRO A 385 -26.09 3.50 7.31
C PRO A 385 -24.69 3.58 7.94
N LEU A 386 -24.57 3.05 9.16
CA LEU A 386 -23.32 2.91 9.89
C LEU A 386 -22.88 1.44 9.97
N THR A 387 -21.63 1.16 9.63
CA THR A 387 -20.95 -0.12 9.92
C THR A 387 -19.83 0.08 10.94
N ALA A 388 -19.87 -0.67 12.04
CA ALA A 388 -18.88 -0.52 13.11
C ALA A 388 -17.73 -1.51 12.97
N ASP A 389 -16.49 -1.07 13.21
CA ASP A 389 -15.36 -1.97 13.39
C ASP A 389 -15.33 -2.46 14.85
N ILE A 390 -15.65 -3.74 15.06
CA ILE A 390 -15.73 -4.35 16.40
C ILE A 390 -14.62 -5.38 16.63
N GLN A 391 -13.51 -5.26 15.87
CA GLN A 391 -12.37 -6.17 15.94
C GLN A 391 -12.84 -7.62 15.75
N ASP A 392 -12.42 -8.54 16.61
CA ASP A 392 -12.83 -9.95 16.54
C ASP A 392 -14.27 -10.16 17.05
N GLY A 393 -14.92 -9.12 17.59
CA GLY A 393 -16.16 -9.23 18.35
C GLY A 393 -15.93 -9.35 19.86
N TYR A 394 -14.73 -9.03 20.35
CA TYR A 394 -14.33 -9.07 21.76
C TYR A 394 -14.47 -10.46 22.39
N GLY A 395 -13.93 -11.47 21.71
CA GLY A 395 -13.90 -12.84 22.21
C GLY A 395 -15.29 -13.50 22.29
N GLU A 396 -15.65 -14.02 23.45
CA GLU A 396 -16.91 -14.76 23.64
C GLU A 396 -18.15 -13.86 23.78
N SER A 397 -17.96 -12.54 23.86
CA SER A 397 -19.05 -11.57 24.04
C SER A 397 -19.73 -11.13 22.74
N ILE A 398 -19.42 -11.77 21.61
CA ILE A 398 -19.84 -11.33 20.27
C ILE A 398 -21.34 -11.05 20.12
N GLU A 399 -22.23 -11.84 20.73
CA GLU A 399 -23.67 -11.58 20.71
C GLU A 399 -24.03 -10.27 21.40
N ASP A 400 -23.50 -10.04 22.60
CA ASP A 400 -23.77 -8.84 23.39
C ASP A 400 -23.21 -7.59 22.70
N VAL A 401 -22.03 -7.71 22.09
CA VAL A 401 -21.42 -6.63 21.32
C VAL A 401 -22.30 -6.26 20.13
N VAL A 402 -22.74 -7.25 19.35
CA VAL A 402 -23.61 -7.03 18.18
C VAL A 402 -24.94 -6.38 18.59
N LYS A 403 -25.57 -6.85 19.66
CA LYS A 403 -26.80 -6.23 20.20
C LYS A 403 -26.56 -4.77 20.56
N LYS A 404 -25.49 -4.47 21.30
CA LYS A 404 -25.15 -3.11 21.73
C LYS A 404 -24.86 -2.18 20.55
N VAL A 405 -24.09 -2.60 19.54
CA VAL A 405 -23.83 -1.71 18.38
C VAL A 405 -25.11 -1.44 17.57
N ILE A 406 -26.03 -2.42 17.49
CA ILE A 406 -27.34 -2.22 16.85
C ILE A 406 -28.20 -1.25 17.65
N GLU A 407 -28.23 -1.38 18.98
CA GLU A 407 -28.92 -0.46 19.88
C GLU A 407 -28.39 0.98 19.74
N LEU A 408 -27.08 1.16 19.53
CA LEU A 408 -26.48 2.46 19.26
C LEU A 408 -26.80 3.00 17.86
N GLY A 409 -27.17 2.14 16.92
CA GLY A 409 -27.62 2.52 15.57
C GLY A 409 -26.74 2.01 14.41
N ALA A 410 -25.76 1.16 14.68
CA ALA A 410 -25.02 0.47 13.61
C ALA A 410 -25.90 -0.62 12.98
N VAL A 411 -25.83 -0.74 11.66
CA VAL A 411 -26.58 -1.74 10.86
C VAL A 411 -25.66 -2.74 10.16
N GLY A 412 -24.36 -2.64 10.42
CA GLY A 412 -23.39 -3.65 10.03
C GLY A 412 -22.15 -3.61 10.91
N ALA A 413 -21.30 -4.62 10.76
CA ALA A 413 -20.03 -4.72 11.46
C ALA A 413 -18.92 -5.34 10.60
N ASN A 414 -17.69 -4.94 10.89
CA ASN A 414 -16.49 -5.64 10.50
C ASN A 414 -16.08 -6.58 11.64
N ILE A 415 -15.87 -7.88 11.35
CA ILE A 415 -15.56 -8.91 12.35
C ILE A 415 -14.40 -9.76 11.85
N GLU A 416 -13.24 -9.70 12.52
CA GLU A 416 -12.03 -10.41 12.11
C GLU A 416 -11.91 -11.83 12.67
N ASP A 417 -11.14 -12.66 11.97
CA ASP A 417 -10.79 -14.01 12.39
C ASP A 417 -9.48 -14.08 13.17
N SER A 418 -8.79 -12.95 13.39
CA SER A 418 -7.65 -12.89 14.29
C SER A 418 -8.03 -12.91 15.76
N ILE A 419 -7.10 -13.36 16.60
CA ILE A 419 -7.18 -13.32 18.05
C ILE A 419 -6.27 -12.18 18.51
N PRO A 420 -6.80 -10.97 18.79
CA PRO A 420 -5.95 -9.79 19.02
C PRO A 420 -4.91 -10.00 20.13
N SER A 421 -5.30 -10.67 21.21
CA SER A 421 -4.44 -10.96 22.36
C SER A 421 -3.30 -11.95 22.07
N ALA A 422 -3.38 -12.73 21.00
CA ALA A 422 -2.37 -13.72 20.64
C ALA A 422 -1.30 -13.17 19.68
N GLY A 423 -1.56 -12.02 19.04
CA GLY A 423 -0.70 -11.45 18.01
C GLY A 423 -0.70 -12.27 16.71
N PHE A 424 0.25 -11.99 15.82
CA PHE A 424 0.30 -12.54 14.45
C PHE A 424 1.50 -13.47 14.17
N GLY A 425 2.32 -13.74 15.20
CA GLY A 425 3.58 -14.47 15.06
C GLY A 425 3.50 -15.97 15.36
N GLN A 426 2.31 -16.50 15.65
CA GLN A 426 2.12 -17.88 16.13
C GLN A 426 1.49 -18.80 15.06
N GLY A 427 1.57 -18.39 13.78
CA GLY A 427 0.93 -19.10 12.68
C GLY A 427 -0.60 -19.10 12.76
N ILE A 428 -1.25 -19.93 11.95
CA ILE A 428 -2.71 -19.96 11.85
C ILE A 428 -3.33 -20.35 13.20
N GLU A 429 -2.97 -21.50 13.76
CA GLU A 429 -3.59 -22.05 14.97
C GLU A 429 -3.39 -21.17 16.21
N GLY A 430 -2.31 -20.39 16.26
CA GLY A 430 -1.98 -19.53 17.40
C GLY A 430 -2.39 -18.08 17.23
N SER A 431 -2.77 -17.62 16.03
CA SER A 431 -3.05 -16.20 15.75
C SER A 431 -4.47 -15.96 15.22
N LEU A 432 -5.08 -16.97 14.60
CA LEU A 432 -6.43 -16.90 14.03
C LEU A 432 -7.34 -17.93 14.71
N TYR A 433 -8.62 -17.60 14.79
CA TYR A 433 -9.64 -18.60 15.06
C TYR A 433 -9.62 -19.67 13.98
N ASP A 434 -9.81 -20.91 14.42
CA ASP A 434 -10.14 -22.01 13.51
C ASP A 434 -11.35 -21.63 12.66
N THR A 435 -11.34 -22.03 11.40
CA THR A 435 -12.35 -21.59 10.44
C THR A 435 -13.76 -21.98 10.86
N ASP A 436 -13.96 -23.16 11.45
CA ASP A 436 -15.28 -23.60 11.92
C ASP A 436 -15.70 -22.87 13.20
N ILE A 437 -14.75 -22.45 14.05
CA ILE A 437 -15.01 -21.57 15.19
C ILE A 437 -15.45 -20.19 14.68
N GLN A 438 -14.74 -19.61 13.71
CA GLN A 438 -15.13 -18.31 13.15
C GLN A 438 -16.50 -18.36 12.49
N VAL A 439 -16.82 -19.43 11.74
CA VAL A 439 -18.17 -19.65 11.20
C VAL A 439 -19.24 -19.67 12.30
N LYS A 440 -18.99 -20.33 13.43
CA LYS A 440 -19.91 -20.32 14.58
C LYS A 440 -20.07 -18.91 15.17
N ARG A 441 -18.98 -18.15 15.29
CA ARG A 441 -18.99 -16.76 15.77
C ARG A 441 -19.82 -15.84 14.85
N LEU A 442 -19.61 -15.91 13.54
CA LEU A 442 -20.41 -15.14 12.57
C LEU A 442 -21.91 -15.51 12.64
N ASN A 443 -22.25 -16.80 12.78
CA ASN A 443 -23.63 -17.23 12.96
C ASN A 443 -24.26 -16.73 14.27
N ARG A 444 -23.49 -16.71 15.37
CA ARG A 444 -23.91 -16.12 16.66
C ARG A 444 -24.18 -14.62 16.51
N ALA A 445 -23.31 -13.89 15.81
CA ALA A 445 -23.52 -12.47 15.48
C ALA A 445 -24.83 -12.25 14.69
N PHE A 446 -25.06 -13.01 13.62
CA PHE A 446 -26.32 -12.92 12.86
C PHE A 446 -27.56 -13.27 13.70
N ALA A 447 -27.47 -14.27 14.58
CA ALA A 447 -28.57 -14.65 15.46
C ALA A 447 -28.90 -13.52 16.46
N ALA A 448 -27.87 -12.93 17.07
CA ALA A 448 -28.00 -11.80 17.98
C ALA A 448 -28.64 -10.60 17.28
N ALA A 449 -28.23 -10.28 16.05
CA ALA A 449 -28.82 -9.20 15.27
C ALA A 449 -30.31 -9.41 14.96
N ARG A 450 -30.70 -10.65 14.60
CA ARG A 450 -32.11 -11.02 14.41
C ARG A 450 -32.93 -10.85 15.69
N GLU A 451 -32.38 -11.23 16.84
CA GLU A 451 -33.05 -11.15 18.13
C GLU A 451 -33.45 -9.71 18.50
N VAL A 452 -32.63 -8.73 18.15
CA VAL A 452 -32.88 -7.29 18.39
C VAL A 452 -33.52 -6.56 17.20
N GLY A 453 -34.03 -7.30 16.21
CA GLY A 453 -34.84 -6.72 15.13
C GLY A 453 -34.07 -6.17 13.92
N CYS A 454 -32.82 -6.59 13.71
CA CYS A 454 -32.02 -6.24 12.53
C CYS A 454 -31.67 -7.50 11.70
N PRO A 455 -32.64 -8.14 11.03
CA PRO A 455 -32.42 -9.40 10.32
C PRO A 455 -31.49 -9.30 9.11
N ASP A 456 -31.37 -8.11 8.51
CA ASP A 456 -30.47 -7.81 7.38
C ASP A 456 -29.14 -7.18 7.81
N PHE A 457 -28.74 -7.35 9.08
CA PHE A 457 -27.47 -6.85 9.59
C PHE A 457 -26.30 -7.27 8.69
N VAL A 458 -25.47 -6.31 8.30
CA VAL A 458 -24.41 -6.51 7.31
C VAL A 458 -23.11 -6.90 8.00
N ILE A 459 -22.63 -8.11 7.77
CA ILE A 459 -21.29 -8.52 8.22
C ILE A 459 -20.31 -8.45 7.05
N ASN A 460 -19.24 -7.68 7.26
CA ASN A 460 -18.01 -7.75 6.48
C ASN A 460 -17.02 -8.62 7.26
N ALA A 461 -16.96 -9.91 6.92
CA ALA A 461 -16.09 -10.85 7.62
C ALA A 461 -14.64 -10.57 7.22
N ARG A 462 -13.74 -10.32 8.17
CA ARG A 462 -12.33 -10.03 7.90
C ARG A 462 -11.47 -11.28 8.09
N CYS A 463 -10.58 -11.51 7.13
CA CYS A 463 -9.61 -12.59 7.14
C CYS A 463 -8.19 -12.02 7.17
N ASP A 464 -7.47 -12.28 8.26
CA ASP A 464 -6.11 -11.78 8.51
C ASP A 464 -5.02 -12.79 8.12
N ILE A 465 -5.34 -13.79 7.30
CA ILE A 465 -4.38 -14.80 6.84
C ILE A 465 -3.13 -14.20 6.19
N PHE A 466 -3.27 -13.11 5.44
CA PHE A 466 -2.16 -12.40 4.79
C PHE A 466 -1.34 -11.52 5.75
N ARG A 467 -1.75 -11.37 7.01
CA ARG A 467 -1.04 -10.62 8.06
C ARG A 467 -0.08 -11.50 8.87
N LEU A 468 -0.17 -12.83 8.77
CA LEU A 468 0.66 -13.74 9.54
C LEU A 468 2.14 -13.72 9.10
N GLU A 469 3.05 -13.59 10.06
CA GLU A 469 4.51 -13.67 9.86
C GLU A 469 5.09 -14.87 10.63
N PRO A 470 6.18 -15.54 10.17
CA PRO A 470 6.83 -15.50 8.86
C PRO A 470 6.27 -16.59 7.90
N TYR A 471 5.08 -17.12 8.20
CA TYR A 471 4.57 -18.35 7.61
C TYR A 471 4.36 -18.29 6.10
N PHE A 472 4.14 -17.11 5.54
CA PHE A 472 3.89 -16.95 4.12
C PHE A 472 4.97 -16.08 3.48
N SER A 473 5.89 -16.74 2.79
CA SER A 473 6.87 -16.07 1.94
C SER A 473 6.18 -15.25 0.84
N ASN A 474 6.92 -14.36 0.19
CA ASN A 474 6.40 -13.45 -0.84
C ASN A 474 5.70 -14.15 -2.04
N ASN A 475 5.71 -15.48 -2.17
CA ASN A 475 5.04 -16.23 -3.26
C ASN A 475 4.12 -17.36 -2.78
N ASP A 476 3.56 -17.26 -1.58
CA ASP A 476 2.82 -18.39 -1.01
C ASP A 476 1.41 -18.59 -1.59
N GLU A 477 1.27 -19.54 -2.52
CA GLU A 477 -0.03 -20.02 -3.01
C GLU A 477 -0.89 -20.65 -1.90
N SER A 478 -0.28 -21.16 -0.81
CA SER A 478 -1.02 -21.77 0.29
C SER A 478 -1.82 -20.74 1.08
N ALA A 479 -1.28 -19.55 1.31
CA ALA A 479 -1.97 -18.44 1.96
C ALA A 479 -3.22 -18.03 1.18
N LEU A 480 -3.09 -17.89 -0.14
CA LEU A 480 -4.19 -17.53 -1.03
C LEU A 480 -5.26 -18.63 -1.07
N LYS A 481 -4.84 -19.90 -1.10
CA LYS A 481 -5.78 -21.03 -1.05
C LYS A 481 -6.57 -21.04 0.26
N GLU A 482 -5.90 -20.88 1.39
CA GLU A 482 -6.52 -20.79 2.72
C GLU A 482 -7.46 -19.57 2.81
N ALA A 483 -7.03 -18.41 2.29
CA ALA A 483 -7.84 -17.19 2.21
C ALA A 483 -9.15 -17.43 1.46
N VAL A 484 -9.09 -18.14 0.33
CA VAL A 484 -10.27 -18.50 -0.48
C VAL A 484 -11.16 -19.50 0.27
N GLU A 485 -10.59 -20.52 0.91
CA GLU A 485 -11.35 -21.52 1.66
C GLU A 485 -12.10 -20.91 2.85
N ARG A 486 -11.40 -20.10 3.66
CA ARG A 486 -12.00 -19.30 4.74
C ARG A 486 -13.09 -18.38 4.20
N GLY A 487 -12.79 -17.64 3.13
CA GLY A 487 -13.72 -16.70 2.52
C GLY A 487 -15.03 -17.36 2.08
N ARG A 488 -14.97 -18.55 1.46
CA ARG A 488 -16.17 -19.31 1.07
C ARG A 488 -17.02 -19.67 2.27
N LYS A 489 -16.40 -20.24 3.31
CA LYS A 489 -17.09 -20.61 4.55
C LYS A 489 -17.71 -19.40 5.25
N TYR A 490 -17.05 -18.23 5.24
CA TYR A 490 -17.60 -17.00 5.81
C TYR A 490 -18.80 -16.50 5.01
N LEU A 491 -18.75 -16.53 3.68
CA LEU A 491 -19.87 -16.15 2.82
C LEU A 491 -21.08 -17.09 2.96
N GLU A 492 -20.86 -18.38 3.23
CA GLU A 492 -21.93 -19.36 3.50
C GLU A 492 -22.75 -19.02 4.74
N THR A 493 -22.19 -18.28 5.71
CA THR A 493 -22.94 -17.78 6.89
C THR A 493 -23.94 -16.67 6.57
N GLY A 494 -23.84 -16.07 5.38
CA GLY A 494 -24.59 -14.88 4.99
C GLY A 494 -23.79 -13.57 5.07
N ALA A 495 -22.49 -13.62 5.39
CA ALA A 495 -21.61 -12.46 5.30
C ALA A 495 -21.71 -11.82 3.91
N THR A 496 -21.78 -10.50 3.86
CA THR A 496 -22.02 -9.76 2.61
C THR A 496 -20.75 -9.68 1.77
N THR A 497 -19.62 -9.47 2.41
CA THR A 497 -18.28 -9.48 1.80
C THR A 497 -17.26 -10.11 2.74
N VAL A 498 -16.14 -10.53 2.18
CA VAL A 498 -14.94 -10.92 2.94
C VAL A 498 -13.85 -9.88 2.72
N PHE A 499 -13.38 -9.27 3.80
CA PHE A 499 -12.31 -8.30 3.81
C PHE A 499 -10.95 -8.97 3.99
N TYR A 500 -10.03 -8.63 3.10
CA TYR A 500 -8.65 -9.09 3.17
C TYR A 500 -7.71 -7.91 3.39
N TRP A 501 -6.73 -8.12 4.27
CA TRP A 501 -5.66 -7.16 4.52
C TRP A 501 -4.33 -7.88 4.69
N GLY A 502 -3.30 -7.40 3.98
CA GLY A 502 -1.95 -7.97 4.00
C GLY A 502 -0.98 -7.32 4.99
N GLY A 503 -1.48 -6.71 6.06
CA GLY A 503 -0.66 -6.05 7.08
C GLY A 503 0.06 -4.77 6.59
N MET A 504 1.01 -4.29 7.41
CA MET A 504 1.92 -3.20 7.01
C MET A 504 3.07 -3.78 6.18
N GLY A 505 3.40 -3.15 5.04
CA GLY A 505 4.46 -3.61 4.15
C GLY A 505 3.89 -4.25 2.88
N ARG A 506 3.89 -5.58 2.79
CA ARG A 506 3.55 -6.33 1.55
C ARG A 506 2.18 -5.97 0.97
N GLY A 507 1.18 -5.76 1.83
CA GLY A 507 -0.20 -5.56 1.39
C GLY A 507 -0.75 -6.75 0.59
N LEU A 508 -1.86 -6.52 -0.12
CA LEU A 508 -2.40 -7.48 -1.09
C LEU A 508 -1.86 -7.16 -2.48
N ARG A 509 -1.41 -8.18 -3.21
CA ARG A 509 -1.06 -8.01 -4.62
C ARG A 509 -2.30 -7.99 -5.50
N THR A 510 -2.21 -7.30 -6.63
CA THR A 510 -3.24 -7.30 -7.67
C THR A 510 -3.68 -8.71 -8.07
N SER A 511 -2.74 -9.63 -8.30
CA SER A 511 -3.05 -11.02 -8.67
C SER A 511 -3.81 -11.79 -7.58
N GLU A 512 -3.57 -11.47 -6.30
CA GLU A 512 -4.32 -12.07 -5.19
C GLU A 512 -5.75 -11.54 -5.17
N VAL A 513 -5.92 -10.23 -5.35
CA VAL A 513 -7.26 -9.60 -5.44
C VAL A 513 -8.05 -10.17 -6.60
N GLU A 514 -7.44 -10.36 -7.78
CA GLU A 514 -8.07 -10.98 -8.95
C GLU A 514 -8.54 -12.40 -8.68
N VAL A 515 -7.71 -13.22 -8.03
CA VAL A 515 -8.08 -14.59 -7.64
C VAL A 515 -9.21 -14.56 -6.62
N LEU A 516 -9.10 -13.78 -5.54
CA LEU A 516 -10.13 -13.68 -4.52
C LEU A 516 -11.47 -13.25 -5.12
N VAL A 517 -11.47 -12.24 -6.00
CA VAL A 517 -12.67 -11.76 -6.68
C VAL A 517 -13.29 -12.85 -7.54
N ARG A 518 -12.50 -13.57 -8.33
CA ARG A 518 -12.99 -14.69 -9.15
C ARG A 518 -13.57 -15.80 -8.29
N GLU A 519 -12.84 -16.23 -7.27
CA GLU A 519 -13.18 -17.40 -6.46
C GLU A 519 -14.35 -17.16 -5.47
N LEU A 520 -14.62 -15.88 -5.14
CA LEU A 520 -15.66 -15.45 -4.19
C LEU A 520 -16.79 -14.66 -4.86
N SER A 521 -16.90 -14.72 -6.19
CA SER A 521 -17.94 -14.06 -6.99
C SER A 521 -18.03 -12.54 -6.74
N GLY A 522 -16.88 -11.89 -6.59
CA GLY A 522 -16.76 -10.44 -6.39
C GLY A 522 -17.18 -9.93 -5.01
N ARG A 523 -17.58 -10.80 -4.08
CA ARG A 523 -17.91 -10.45 -2.69
C ARG A 523 -16.66 -10.23 -1.83
N VAL A 524 -15.74 -9.45 -2.37
CA VAL A 524 -14.43 -9.13 -1.78
C VAL A 524 -14.41 -7.68 -1.34
N ALA A 525 -13.88 -7.46 -0.14
CA ALA A 525 -13.54 -6.16 0.38
C ALA A 525 -12.03 -6.06 0.59
N VAL A 526 -11.45 -4.87 0.39
CA VAL A 526 -10.01 -4.63 0.53
C VAL A 526 -9.73 -3.29 1.20
N LYS A 527 -8.55 -3.15 1.79
CA LYS A 527 -8.02 -1.84 2.19
C LYS A 527 -7.48 -1.13 0.94
N LEU A 528 -7.81 0.15 0.78
CA LEU A 528 -7.16 0.99 -0.23
C LEU A 528 -5.66 1.11 0.10
N GLY A 529 -4.82 0.78 -0.87
CA GLY A 529 -3.36 0.92 -0.75
C GLY A 529 -2.93 2.39 -0.78
N ASP A 530 -1.81 2.68 -0.13
CA ASP A 530 -1.22 4.01 -0.01
C ASP A 530 0.14 4.15 -0.72
N GLN A 531 0.57 3.10 -1.42
CA GLN A 531 1.81 3.09 -2.22
C GLN A 531 1.54 3.58 -3.65
N LEU A 532 2.58 4.07 -4.33
CA LEU A 532 2.45 4.64 -5.67
C LEU A 532 1.92 3.63 -6.73
N ASP A 533 2.24 2.35 -6.56
CA ASP A 533 1.81 1.23 -7.40
C ASP A 533 0.49 0.58 -6.91
N SER A 534 -0.12 1.12 -5.86
CA SER A 534 -1.41 0.65 -5.36
C SER A 534 -2.53 0.97 -6.34
N LEU A 535 -3.44 0.02 -6.50
CA LEU A 535 -4.63 0.19 -7.35
C LEU A 535 -5.55 1.29 -6.82
N SER A 536 -6.02 2.14 -7.72
CA SER A 536 -7.07 3.12 -7.44
C SER A 536 -8.42 2.46 -7.15
N THR A 537 -9.36 3.22 -6.60
CA THR A 537 -10.73 2.74 -6.37
C THR A 537 -11.42 2.29 -7.65
N ASP A 538 -11.12 2.96 -8.77
CA ASP A 538 -11.70 2.65 -10.08
C ASP A 538 -11.10 1.36 -10.66
N GLU A 539 -9.80 1.12 -10.47
CA GLU A 539 -9.14 -0.12 -10.89
C GLU A 539 -9.62 -1.32 -10.06
N LEU A 540 -9.77 -1.17 -8.74
CA LEU A 540 -10.35 -2.19 -7.89
C LEU A 540 -11.79 -2.50 -8.28
N GLY A 541 -12.57 -1.48 -8.65
CA GLY A 541 -13.90 -1.66 -9.24
C GLY A 541 -13.88 -2.45 -10.55
N LYS A 542 -12.93 -2.19 -11.45
CA LYS A 542 -12.77 -2.95 -12.70
C LYS A 542 -12.39 -4.42 -12.47
N ILE A 543 -11.60 -4.70 -11.43
CA ILE A 543 -11.26 -6.08 -11.04
C ILE A 543 -12.50 -6.82 -10.51
N GLY A 544 -13.42 -6.11 -9.84
CA GLY A 544 -14.71 -6.63 -9.40
C GLY A 544 -14.94 -6.57 -7.89
N VAL A 545 -14.11 -5.83 -7.15
CA VAL A 545 -14.25 -5.61 -5.70
C VAL A 545 -15.62 -4.97 -5.36
N ALA A 546 -16.23 -5.40 -4.26
CA ALA A 546 -17.54 -4.93 -3.79
C ALA A 546 -17.45 -3.85 -2.69
N ARG A 547 -16.34 -3.78 -1.96
CA ARG A 547 -16.13 -2.77 -0.90
C ARG A 547 -14.67 -2.38 -0.78
N ILE A 548 -14.43 -1.09 -0.54
CA ILE A 548 -13.10 -0.54 -0.29
C ILE A 548 -13.17 0.22 1.04
N SER A 549 -12.33 -0.17 2.00
CA SER A 549 -12.16 0.55 3.27
C SER A 549 -10.81 1.27 3.26
N VAL A 550 -10.66 2.34 4.04
CA VAL A 550 -9.37 3.06 4.16
C VAL A 550 -8.64 2.79 5.47
N GLY A 551 -9.27 2.08 6.41
CA GLY A 551 -8.69 1.77 7.71
C GLY A 551 -8.22 3.04 8.44
N PRO A 552 -7.01 3.08 9.02
CA PRO A 552 -6.50 4.26 9.72
C PRO A 552 -5.96 5.36 8.79
N SER A 553 -5.96 5.18 7.47
CA SER A 553 -5.23 6.06 6.55
C SER A 553 -5.70 7.53 6.62
N LEU A 554 -7.00 7.79 6.78
CA LEU A 554 -7.49 9.18 6.91
C LEU A 554 -7.06 9.84 8.23
N TYR A 555 -6.99 9.08 9.32
CA TYR A 555 -6.45 9.56 10.59
C TYR A 555 -4.98 9.94 10.44
N LEU A 556 -4.18 9.06 9.83
CA LEU A 556 -2.76 9.30 9.61
C LEU A 556 -2.53 10.54 8.74
N VAL A 557 -3.31 10.73 7.67
CA VAL A 557 -3.26 11.93 6.83
C VAL A 557 -3.58 13.18 7.64
N ALA A 558 -4.64 13.16 8.46
CA ALA A 558 -5.03 14.30 9.28
C ALA A 558 -3.95 14.67 10.32
N MET A 559 -3.41 13.68 11.03
CA MET A 559 -2.37 13.91 12.04
C MET A 559 -1.06 14.38 11.41
N ASN A 560 -0.69 13.87 10.24
CA ASN A 560 0.49 14.36 9.51
C ASN A 560 0.32 15.81 9.05
N ALA A 561 -0.84 16.19 8.51
CA ALA A 561 -1.12 17.57 8.13
C ALA A 561 -1.05 18.52 9.35
N MET A 562 -1.57 18.09 10.50
CA MET A 562 -1.46 18.82 11.76
C MET A 562 0.00 18.99 12.19
N LYS A 563 0.78 17.89 12.20
CA LYS A 563 2.21 17.89 12.56
C LYS A 563 3.02 18.82 11.66
N ASP A 564 2.80 18.76 10.35
CA ASP A 564 3.52 19.59 9.38
C ASP A 564 3.19 21.08 9.54
N THR A 565 1.93 21.41 9.77
CA THR A 565 1.49 22.78 10.05
C THR A 565 2.07 23.30 11.36
N ALA A 566 2.03 22.50 12.42
CA ALA A 566 2.59 22.84 13.73
C ALA A 566 4.11 23.06 13.65
N ARG A 567 4.84 22.17 12.97
CA ARG A 567 6.29 22.30 12.74
C ARG A 567 6.64 23.64 12.08
N ARG A 568 5.84 24.06 11.10
CA ARG A 568 6.03 25.33 10.41
C ARG A 568 5.85 26.53 11.33
N ILE A 569 4.80 26.54 12.14
CA ILE A 569 4.54 27.60 13.12
C ILE A 569 5.69 27.70 14.13
N LEU A 570 6.10 26.56 14.69
CA LEU A 570 7.17 26.50 15.69
C LEU A 570 8.54 26.91 15.12
N SER A 571 8.74 26.78 13.81
CA SER A 571 9.95 27.21 13.11
C SER A 571 9.91 28.69 12.67
N GLY A 572 8.94 29.48 13.18
CA GLY A 572 8.78 30.90 12.84
C GLY A 572 8.06 31.17 11.50
N GLY A 573 7.51 30.14 10.86
CA GLY A 573 6.73 30.25 9.63
C GLY A 573 5.28 30.69 9.86
N LYS A 574 4.55 30.90 8.76
CA LYS A 574 3.12 31.26 8.79
C LYS A 574 2.24 30.02 8.83
N LEU A 575 0.99 30.18 9.28
CA LEU A 575 -0.03 29.13 9.29
C LEU A 575 -0.35 28.62 7.87
N ALA A 576 -0.50 29.53 6.90
CA ALA A 576 -0.69 29.20 5.49
C ALA A 576 0.66 28.95 4.80
N ALA A 577 0.68 28.03 3.82
CA ALA A 577 1.83 27.78 2.94
C ALA A 577 2.07 28.95 1.99
#